data_AF-A0A919I852-F1
#
_entry.id   AF-A0A919I852-F1
#
_cell.length_a   1.000
_cell.length_b   1.000
_cell.length_c   1.000
_cell.angle_alpha   90.00
_cell.angle_beta   90.00
_cell.angle_gamma   90.00
#
_symmetry.space_group_name_H-M   'P 1'
#
loop_
_entity.id
_entity.type
_entity.pdbx_description
1 polymer ?
#
loop_
_entity_poly.entity_id
_entity_poly.type
_entity_poly.pdbx_seq_one_letter_code
_entity_poly.pdbx_strand_id
1 'polypeptide(L)'
;MAAPRVFISSTCYDLGQIRDSLSEFLESYFYEPMLSERGDVFFHPDLHTHESCINEIENCQIFILIIGGRFGGTYKYDQSKSITNAEYEAAKFRKIPVFTFIKKDLFEDHRLFQRNKHKEKLIDQIDFPSVEKQEHAVKIFEFINHVRLSETNNGFHPFEFVKDIKQFLGKQLAGMMYDFLNDRNRDNNQKVVKNTLDNLTLINKKTEEMIEGIVKKLSPTDGKQQIEELDKIISASQFYRHLCNMYPAFQFNNIDRITKIEPKEKKWFEYVSEMPGFKLRKAGKSEREQFTKYKSVMILQNQQHIWTVLTDDDEYPRKVIIAENLYEHVKKLDHIERQKAIKFITTADNTFSIAKESNHEI
;
A
#
# COMPACT_ATOMS: atom_id res chain seq x y z
N MET A 1 -1.52 4.52 -31.18
CA MET A 1 -2.01 4.47 -29.78
C MET A 1 -0.99 3.67 -28.98
N ALA A 2 -0.74 3.99 -27.72
CA ALA A 2 0.20 3.19 -26.92
C ALA A 2 -0.41 1.80 -26.67
N ALA A 3 0.27 0.75 -27.12
CA ALA A 3 -0.13 -0.64 -26.92
C ALA A 3 0.61 -1.23 -25.70
N PRO A 4 -0.05 -2.07 -24.87
CA PRO A 4 0.64 -2.76 -23.78
C PRO A 4 1.73 -3.70 -24.33
N ARG A 5 2.95 -3.55 -23.83
CA ARG A 5 4.07 -4.45 -24.08
C ARG A 5 4.01 -5.63 -23.12
N VAL A 6 4.13 -6.84 -23.66
CA VAL A 6 3.99 -8.10 -22.92
C VAL A 6 5.25 -8.92 -23.07
N PHE A 7 6.00 -9.08 -21.99
CA PHE A 7 7.19 -9.90 -21.98
C PHE A 7 6.84 -11.38 -21.83
N ILE A 8 7.26 -12.24 -22.77
CA ILE A 8 7.05 -13.69 -22.70
C ILE A 8 8.37 -14.36 -22.27
N SER A 9 8.45 -14.73 -20.99
CA SER A 9 9.61 -15.42 -20.41
C SER A 9 9.36 -16.93 -20.32
N SER A 10 10.25 -17.70 -20.93
CA SER A 10 10.27 -19.16 -20.86
C SER A 10 11.61 -19.70 -21.38
N THR A 11 11.83 -21.01 -21.27
CA THR A 11 12.83 -21.67 -22.11
C THR A 11 12.40 -21.61 -23.59
N CYS A 12 13.35 -21.36 -24.49
CA CYS A 12 13.03 -21.08 -25.90
C CYS A 12 12.98 -22.36 -26.79
N TYR A 13 13.78 -23.38 -26.46
CA TYR A 13 13.94 -24.56 -27.33
C TYR A 13 12.73 -25.52 -27.31
N ASP A 14 12.14 -25.77 -26.14
CA ASP A 14 11.03 -26.72 -25.95
C ASP A 14 9.65 -26.08 -26.07
N LEU A 15 9.56 -24.76 -25.89
CA LEU A 15 8.28 -24.04 -25.85
C LEU A 15 8.05 -23.13 -27.08
N GLY A 16 8.87 -23.23 -28.13
CA GLY A 16 8.80 -22.37 -29.32
C GLY A 16 7.39 -22.27 -29.93
N GLN A 17 6.73 -23.39 -30.19
CA GLN A 17 5.36 -23.39 -30.74
C GLN A 17 4.33 -22.70 -29.82
N ILE A 18 4.52 -22.84 -28.50
CA ILE A 18 3.65 -22.22 -27.50
C ILE A 18 3.85 -20.71 -27.52
N ARG A 19 5.12 -20.27 -27.57
CA ARG A 19 5.51 -18.86 -27.64
C ARG A 19 4.98 -18.20 -28.91
N ASP A 20 5.17 -18.84 -30.06
CA ASP A 20 4.69 -18.34 -31.37
C ASP A 20 3.17 -18.17 -31.36
N SER A 21 2.45 -19.21 -30.94
CA SER A 21 1.00 -19.18 -30.91
C SER A 21 0.47 -18.17 -29.87
N LEU A 22 1.21 -17.92 -28.79
CA LEU A 22 0.88 -16.89 -27.81
C LEU A 22 1.17 -15.47 -28.35
N SER A 23 2.24 -15.27 -29.11
CA SER A 23 2.55 -14.01 -29.81
C SER A 23 1.40 -13.62 -30.72
N GLU A 24 0.98 -14.53 -31.61
CA GLU A 24 -0.15 -14.31 -32.53
C GLU A 24 -1.45 -13.96 -31.79
N PHE A 25 -1.68 -14.62 -30.65
CA PHE A 25 -2.83 -14.30 -29.80
C PHE A 25 -2.75 -12.88 -29.25
N LEU A 26 -1.62 -12.47 -28.69
CA LEU A 26 -1.45 -11.11 -28.16
C LEU A 26 -1.55 -10.04 -29.25
N GLU A 27 -0.95 -10.28 -30.41
CA GLU A 27 -1.04 -9.41 -31.58
C GLU A 27 -2.49 -9.26 -32.07
N SER A 28 -3.32 -10.32 -31.98
CA SER A 28 -4.74 -10.26 -32.34
C SER A 28 -5.57 -9.32 -31.44
N TYR A 29 -5.07 -8.98 -30.25
CA TYR A 29 -5.63 -7.97 -29.35
C TYR A 29 -4.92 -6.62 -29.44
N PHE A 30 -4.00 -6.44 -30.41
CA PHE A 30 -3.16 -5.26 -30.58
C PHE A 30 -2.19 -5.00 -29.41
N TYR A 31 -1.73 -6.06 -28.75
CA TYR A 31 -0.67 -5.99 -27.74
C TYR A 31 0.68 -6.22 -28.43
N GLU A 32 1.76 -5.69 -27.86
CA GLU A 32 3.13 -5.85 -28.37
C GLU A 32 3.82 -6.99 -27.60
N PRO A 33 3.87 -8.23 -28.13
CA PRO A 33 4.62 -9.30 -27.50
C PRO A 33 6.13 -9.05 -27.65
N MET A 34 6.87 -9.31 -26.58
CA MET A 34 8.33 -9.17 -26.53
C MET A 34 8.95 -10.56 -26.31
N LEU A 35 9.69 -11.03 -27.31
CA LEU A 35 10.43 -12.30 -27.26
C LEU A 35 11.92 -12.06 -27.49
N SER A 36 12.77 -12.61 -26.62
CA SER A 36 14.22 -12.40 -26.70
C SER A 36 14.87 -13.03 -27.93
N GLU A 37 14.33 -14.13 -28.45
CA GLU A 37 14.84 -14.86 -29.61
C GLU A 37 14.43 -14.27 -30.96
N ARG A 38 13.37 -13.44 -31.01
CA ARG A 38 12.86 -12.84 -32.26
C ARG A 38 13.50 -11.49 -32.58
N GLY A 39 14.41 -11.01 -31.73
CA GLY A 39 15.04 -9.70 -31.90
C GLY A 39 14.16 -8.53 -31.48
N ASP A 40 13.07 -8.79 -30.76
CA ASP A 40 12.20 -7.74 -30.22
C ASP A 40 12.88 -6.96 -29.09
N VAL A 41 13.89 -7.56 -28.44
CA VAL A 41 14.72 -6.94 -27.42
C VAL A 41 15.90 -6.21 -28.07
N PHE A 42 16.09 -4.94 -27.72
CA PHE A 42 17.28 -4.20 -28.14
C PHE A 42 18.51 -4.71 -27.38
N PHE A 43 19.39 -5.42 -28.09
CA PHE A 43 20.67 -5.88 -27.55
C PHE A 43 21.73 -4.78 -27.65
N HIS A 44 21.95 -4.06 -26.56
CA HIS A 44 22.96 -3.00 -26.52
C HIS A 44 24.37 -3.62 -26.71
N PRO A 45 25.21 -3.16 -27.66
CA PRO A 45 26.52 -3.76 -27.93
C PRO A 45 27.46 -3.82 -26.73
N ASP A 46 27.33 -2.86 -25.82
CA ASP A 46 28.12 -2.77 -24.58
C ASP A 46 27.57 -3.62 -23.42
N LEU A 47 26.39 -4.22 -23.56
CA LEU A 47 25.75 -5.02 -22.51
C LEU A 47 25.73 -6.50 -22.86
N HIS A 48 25.70 -7.34 -21.82
CA HIS A 48 25.44 -8.76 -22.05
C HIS A 48 23.97 -8.96 -22.49
N THR A 49 23.70 -9.98 -23.30
CA THR A 49 22.34 -10.28 -23.79
C THR A 49 21.34 -10.45 -22.66
N HIS A 50 21.75 -11.12 -21.58
CA HIS A 50 20.96 -11.27 -20.35
C HIS A 50 20.55 -9.93 -19.72
N GLU A 51 21.45 -8.93 -19.70
CA GLU A 51 21.14 -7.60 -19.16
C GLU A 51 20.19 -6.85 -20.07
N SER A 52 20.37 -6.98 -21.38
CA SER A 52 19.46 -6.38 -22.36
C SER A 52 18.03 -6.91 -22.18
N CYS A 53 17.86 -8.22 -21.97
CA CYS A 53 16.56 -8.82 -21.65
C CYS A 53 15.97 -8.26 -20.35
N ILE A 54 16.78 -8.17 -19.28
CA ILE A 54 16.33 -7.65 -17.98
C ILE A 54 15.92 -6.18 -18.08
N ASN A 55 16.69 -5.37 -18.82
CA ASN A 55 16.37 -3.96 -19.04
C ASN A 55 15.06 -3.78 -19.82
N GLU A 56 14.78 -4.65 -20.79
CA GLU A 56 13.55 -4.58 -21.59
C GLU A 56 12.29 -4.85 -20.76
N ILE A 57 12.40 -5.63 -19.67
CA ILE A 57 11.28 -5.87 -18.74
C ILE A 57 10.75 -4.55 -18.16
N GLU A 58 11.61 -3.54 -17.97
CA GLU A 58 11.21 -2.24 -17.43
C GLU A 58 10.20 -1.50 -18.33
N ASN A 59 10.23 -1.77 -19.63
CA ASN A 59 9.34 -1.16 -20.61
C ASN A 59 8.01 -1.94 -20.75
N CYS A 60 7.87 -3.09 -20.08
CA CYS A 60 6.72 -3.97 -20.22
C CYS A 60 5.64 -3.70 -19.17
N GLN A 61 4.37 -3.84 -19.56
CA GLN A 61 3.23 -3.68 -18.65
C GLN A 61 2.71 -5.02 -18.12
N ILE A 62 3.00 -6.13 -18.80
CA ILE A 62 2.61 -7.48 -18.39
C ILE A 62 3.81 -8.41 -18.57
N PHE A 63 3.98 -9.33 -17.64
CA PHE A 63 4.95 -10.41 -17.71
C PHE A 63 4.24 -11.76 -17.73
N ILE A 64 4.52 -12.59 -18.74
CA ILE A 64 4.01 -13.95 -18.85
C ILE A 64 5.18 -14.91 -18.61
N LEU A 65 5.04 -15.75 -17.59
CA LEU A 65 6.03 -16.78 -17.25
C LEU A 65 5.49 -18.15 -17.65
N ILE A 66 6.20 -18.87 -18.51
CA ILE A 66 5.87 -20.26 -18.86
C ILE A 66 7.00 -21.17 -18.36
N ILE A 67 6.65 -22.08 -17.45
CA ILE A 67 7.59 -23.02 -16.84
C ILE A 67 7.38 -24.41 -17.45
N GLY A 68 8.41 -24.89 -18.14
CA GLY A 68 8.50 -26.23 -18.74
C GLY A 68 9.57 -27.11 -18.06
N GLY A 69 9.82 -28.28 -18.66
CA GLY A 69 10.73 -29.31 -18.15
C GLY A 69 12.22 -29.00 -18.25
N ARG A 70 12.58 -27.83 -18.78
CA ARG A 70 13.95 -27.39 -19.02
C ARG A 70 14.35 -26.28 -18.07
N PHE A 71 15.59 -26.32 -17.60
CA PHE A 71 16.15 -25.25 -16.77
C PHE A 71 16.52 -23.99 -17.57
N GLY A 72 16.95 -24.18 -18.83
CA GLY A 72 17.40 -23.10 -19.70
C GLY A 72 18.87 -22.70 -19.48
N GLY A 73 19.22 -21.49 -19.91
CA GLY A 73 20.57 -20.94 -19.76
C GLY A 73 20.84 -20.43 -18.34
N THR A 74 22.06 -20.62 -17.85
CA THR A 74 22.50 -20.08 -16.55
C THR A 74 22.65 -18.57 -16.63
N TYR A 75 22.23 -17.87 -15.59
CA TYR A 75 22.41 -16.43 -15.50
C TYR A 75 23.88 -16.11 -15.23
N LYS A 76 24.42 -15.12 -15.94
CA LYS A 76 25.86 -14.82 -15.96
C LYS A 76 26.37 -14.35 -14.59
N TYR A 77 25.57 -13.52 -13.92
CA TYR A 77 25.94 -12.90 -12.64
C TYR A 77 25.64 -13.79 -11.43
N ASP A 78 24.74 -14.77 -11.60
CA ASP A 78 24.44 -15.77 -10.59
C ASP A 78 24.17 -17.12 -11.25
N GLN A 79 25.20 -17.97 -11.27
CA GLN A 79 25.14 -19.30 -11.90
C GLN A 79 24.19 -20.27 -11.17
N SER A 80 23.71 -19.92 -9.97
CA SER A 80 22.69 -20.72 -9.28
C SER A 80 21.31 -20.57 -9.91
N LYS A 81 21.08 -19.49 -10.67
CA LYS A 81 19.81 -19.14 -11.30
C LYS A 81 19.85 -19.32 -12.82
N SER A 82 18.68 -19.56 -13.41
CA SER A 82 18.51 -19.45 -14.86
C SER A 82 18.27 -17.99 -15.26
N ILE A 83 18.44 -17.67 -16.54
CA ILE A 83 18.05 -16.36 -17.08
C ILE A 83 16.56 -16.08 -16.83
N THR A 84 15.69 -17.07 -17.02
CA THR A 84 14.24 -16.98 -16.75
C THR A 84 13.95 -16.64 -15.28
N ASN A 85 14.72 -17.19 -14.34
CA ASN A 85 14.59 -16.82 -12.92
C ASN A 85 14.96 -15.35 -12.68
N ALA A 86 16.04 -14.87 -13.29
CA ALA A 86 16.47 -13.48 -13.18
C ALA A 86 15.45 -12.51 -13.81
N GLU A 87 14.87 -12.87 -14.97
CA GLU A 87 13.78 -12.12 -15.62
C GLU A 87 12.54 -12.04 -14.71
N TYR A 88 12.12 -13.15 -14.09
CA TYR A 88 11.01 -13.15 -13.15
C TYR A 88 11.28 -12.28 -11.91
N GLU A 89 12.49 -12.34 -11.34
CA GLU A 89 12.88 -11.50 -10.22
C GLU A 89 12.85 -10.00 -10.57
N ALA A 90 13.31 -9.65 -11.77
CA ALA A 90 13.25 -8.27 -12.28
C ALA A 90 11.80 -7.78 -12.42
N ALA A 91 10.90 -8.60 -12.98
CA ALA A 91 9.48 -8.29 -13.10
C ALA A 91 8.81 -8.08 -11.74
N LYS A 92 9.13 -8.94 -10.76
CA LYS A 92 8.66 -8.79 -9.37
C LYS A 92 9.15 -7.50 -8.71
N PHE A 93 10.45 -7.22 -8.83
CA PHE A 93 11.04 -6.01 -8.26
C PHE A 93 10.36 -4.74 -8.79
N ARG A 94 10.01 -4.74 -10.09
CA ARG A 94 9.29 -3.65 -10.76
C ARG A 94 7.77 -3.66 -10.54
N LYS A 95 7.24 -4.63 -9.79
CA LYS A 95 5.80 -4.80 -9.52
C LYS A 95 4.95 -4.91 -10.79
N ILE A 96 5.52 -5.49 -11.84
CA ILE A 96 4.79 -5.76 -13.08
C ILE A 96 3.85 -6.95 -12.81
N PRO A 97 2.58 -6.92 -13.26
CA PRO A 97 1.68 -8.06 -13.18
C PRO A 97 2.28 -9.32 -13.84
N VAL A 98 2.33 -10.42 -13.10
CA VAL A 98 2.88 -11.70 -13.59
C VAL A 98 1.78 -12.74 -13.74
N PHE A 99 1.65 -13.33 -14.93
CA PHE A 99 0.83 -14.50 -15.19
C PHE A 99 1.71 -15.72 -15.38
N THR A 100 1.67 -16.66 -14.42
CA THR A 100 2.49 -17.87 -14.45
C THR A 100 1.71 -19.07 -14.98
N PHE A 101 2.30 -19.79 -15.92
CA PHE A 101 1.79 -21.03 -16.49
C PHE A 101 2.80 -22.15 -16.28
N ILE A 102 2.35 -23.29 -15.77
CA ILE A 102 3.22 -24.45 -15.51
C ILE A 102 2.72 -25.61 -16.35
N LYS A 103 3.60 -26.29 -17.06
CA LYS A 103 3.21 -27.48 -17.83
C LYS A 103 2.62 -28.54 -16.88
N LYS A 104 1.50 -29.16 -17.25
CA LYS A 104 0.72 -30.01 -16.35
C LYS A 104 1.49 -31.24 -15.86
N ASP A 105 2.24 -31.89 -16.74
CA ASP A 105 3.14 -33.01 -16.41
C ASP A 105 4.20 -32.60 -15.37
N LEU A 106 4.85 -31.44 -15.58
CA LEU A 106 5.81 -30.89 -14.65
C LEU A 106 5.18 -30.54 -13.29
N PHE A 107 3.95 -30.06 -13.29
CA PHE A 107 3.25 -29.73 -12.06
C PHE A 107 2.89 -30.98 -11.24
N GLU A 108 2.55 -32.10 -11.88
CA GLU A 108 2.32 -33.36 -11.16
C GLU A 108 3.62 -33.93 -10.58
N ASP A 109 4.74 -33.85 -11.32
CA ASP A 109 6.07 -34.20 -10.81
C ASP A 109 6.49 -33.29 -9.65
N HIS A 110 6.18 -31.99 -9.72
CA HIS A 110 6.39 -31.04 -8.63
C HIS A 110 5.62 -31.43 -7.36
N ARG A 111 4.38 -31.91 -7.49
CA ARG A 111 3.60 -32.39 -6.35
C ARG A 111 4.22 -33.62 -5.71
N LEU A 112 4.75 -34.54 -6.53
CA LEU A 112 5.49 -35.70 -6.04
C LEU A 112 6.73 -35.25 -5.25
N PHE A 113 7.51 -34.31 -5.79
CA PHE A 113 8.66 -33.71 -5.12
C PHE A 113 8.26 -33.07 -3.79
N GLN A 114 7.22 -32.22 -3.77
CA GLN A 114 6.76 -31.54 -2.57
C GLN A 114 6.34 -32.50 -1.45
N ARG A 115 5.67 -33.60 -1.80
CA ARG A 115 5.22 -34.60 -0.81
C ARG A 115 6.39 -35.39 -0.21
N ASN A 116 7.51 -35.47 -0.92
CA ASN A 116 8.67 -36.26 -0.52
C ASN A 116 9.89 -35.40 -0.14
N LYS A 117 9.76 -34.06 -0.10
CA LYS A 117 10.87 -33.11 0.14
C LYS A 117 11.74 -33.39 1.38
N HIS A 118 11.20 -34.09 2.38
CA HIS A 118 11.90 -34.45 3.61
C HIS A 118 12.72 -35.75 3.50
N LYS A 119 12.67 -36.44 2.36
CA LYS A 119 13.35 -37.72 2.11
C LYS A 119 14.35 -37.55 0.96
N GLU A 120 15.44 -36.82 1.21
CA GLU A 120 16.47 -36.49 0.19
C GLU A 120 16.95 -37.72 -0.59
N LYS A 121 17.28 -38.81 0.11
CA LYS A 121 17.71 -40.08 -0.51
C LYS A 121 16.70 -40.70 -1.49
N LEU A 122 15.41 -40.43 -1.31
CA LEU A 122 14.35 -40.91 -2.19
C LEU A 122 14.24 -40.02 -3.43
N ILE A 123 14.41 -38.70 -3.27
CA ILE A 123 14.34 -37.74 -4.38
C ILE A 123 15.46 -38.01 -5.39
N ASP A 124 16.68 -38.28 -4.89
CA ASP A 124 17.83 -38.62 -5.74
C ASP A 124 17.66 -39.94 -6.52
N GLN A 125 16.70 -40.78 -6.12
CA GLN A 125 16.38 -42.07 -6.77
C GLN A 125 15.15 -41.98 -7.69
N ILE A 126 14.39 -40.88 -7.64
CA ILE A 126 13.21 -40.68 -8.48
C ILE A 126 13.65 -40.05 -9.80
N ASP A 127 13.29 -40.69 -10.90
CA ASP A 127 13.38 -40.11 -12.23
C ASP A 127 12.09 -39.32 -12.51
N PHE A 128 12.22 -38.03 -12.83
CA PHE A 128 11.09 -37.14 -13.14
C PHE A 128 10.91 -37.05 -14.66
N PRO A 129 9.90 -37.71 -15.26
CA PRO A 129 9.80 -37.82 -16.72
C PRO A 129 9.54 -36.48 -17.42
N SER A 130 8.95 -35.52 -16.71
CA SER A 130 8.69 -34.18 -17.26
C SER A 130 9.94 -33.31 -17.35
N VAL A 131 11.05 -33.70 -16.70
CA VAL A 131 12.29 -32.93 -16.64
C VAL A 131 13.31 -33.55 -17.60
N GLU A 132 13.90 -32.73 -18.47
CA GLU A 132 14.85 -33.25 -19.47
C GLU A 132 16.19 -33.68 -18.87
N LYS A 133 16.68 -32.92 -17.90
CA LYS A 133 17.94 -33.18 -17.21
C LYS A 133 17.70 -33.30 -15.71
N GLN A 134 17.83 -34.50 -15.18
CA GLN A 134 17.54 -34.80 -13.76
C GLN A 134 18.39 -33.96 -12.80
N GLU A 135 19.61 -33.59 -13.18
CA GLU A 135 20.48 -32.67 -12.40
C GLU A 135 19.86 -31.29 -12.14
N HIS A 136 18.84 -30.90 -12.91
CA HIS A 136 18.14 -29.63 -12.77
C HIS A 136 16.75 -29.77 -12.16
N ALA A 137 16.24 -30.99 -11.92
CA ALA A 137 14.89 -31.23 -11.42
C ALA A 137 14.62 -30.44 -10.13
N VAL A 138 15.51 -30.55 -9.14
CA VAL A 138 15.42 -29.81 -7.87
C VAL A 138 15.39 -28.30 -8.10
N LYS A 139 16.24 -27.78 -9.00
CA LYS A 139 16.29 -26.33 -9.28
C LYS A 139 14.99 -25.82 -9.93
N ILE A 140 14.41 -26.58 -10.85
CA ILE A 140 13.14 -26.24 -11.51
C ILE A 140 12.00 -26.26 -10.47
N PHE A 141 11.96 -27.28 -9.62
CA PHE A 141 10.95 -27.41 -8.59
C PHE A 141 11.05 -26.34 -7.50
N GLU A 142 12.27 -25.95 -7.12
CA GLU A 142 12.49 -24.83 -6.21
C GLU A 142 12.11 -23.48 -6.86
N PHE A 143 12.31 -23.33 -8.16
CA PHE A 143 11.80 -22.15 -8.86
C PHE A 143 10.27 -22.10 -8.82
N ILE A 144 9.58 -23.22 -9.05
CA ILE A 144 8.12 -23.30 -8.91
C ILE A 144 7.68 -22.94 -7.48
N ASN A 145 8.41 -23.39 -6.45
CA ASN A 145 8.14 -23.00 -5.06
C ASN A 145 8.32 -21.50 -4.86
N HIS A 146 9.40 -20.93 -5.37
CA HIS A 146 9.70 -19.52 -5.25
C HIS A 146 8.59 -18.64 -5.87
N VAL A 147 8.00 -19.06 -6.99
CA VAL A 147 6.84 -18.36 -7.57
C VAL A 147 5.61 -18.51 -6.67
N ARG A 148 5.29 -19.74 -6.24
CA ARG A 148 4.08 -20.05 -5.45
C ARG A 148 4.08 -19.41 -4.05
N LEU A 149 5.24 -19.32 -3.42
CA LEU A 149 5.40 -18.81 -2.06
C LEU A 149 5.61 -17.29 -2.00
N SER A 150 5.61 -16.61 -3.15
CA SER A 150 5.70 -15.14 -3.22
C SER A 150 4.47 -14.49 -2.57
N GLU A 151 4.65 -13.32 -1.93
CA GLU A 151 3.55 -12.57 -1.28
C GLU A 151 2.56 -11.99 -2.29
N THR A 152 3.08 -11.56 -3.45
CA THR A 152 2.33 -11.01 -4.58
C THR A 152 2.76 -11.70 -5.87
N ASN A 153 1.95 -11.61 -6.93
CA ASN A 153 2.24 -12.23 -8.21
C ASN A 153 2.52 -13.75 -8.11
N ASN A 154 1.79 -14.43 -7.22
CA ASN A 154 1.96 -15.85 -6.90
C ASN A 154 0.90 -16.76 -7.54
N GLY A 155 -0.03 -16.19 -8.29
CA GLY A 155 -1.00 -16.94 -9.07
C GLY A 155 -0.30 -17.74 -10.17
N PHE A 156 -0.65 -19.03 -10.26
CA PHE A 156 -0.17 -19.92 -11.33
C PHE A 156 -1.30 -20.78 -11.87
N HIS A 157 -1.19 -21.19 -13.12
CA HIS A 157 -2.17 -22.03 -13.78
C HIS A 157 -1.50 -23.20 -14.52
N PRO A 158 -1.76 -24.47 -14.13
CA PRO A 158 -1.31 -25.62 -14.88
C PRO A 158 -1.94 -25.65 -16.28
N PHE A 159 -1.19 -25.97 -17.34
CA PHE A 159 -1.72 -26.06 -18.69
C PHE A 159 -1.25 -27.34 -19.40
N GLU A 160 -2.09 -27.85 -20.29
CA GLU A 160 -1.75 -29.00 -21.16
C GLU A 160 -1.59 -28.53 -22.61
N PHE A 161 -2.42 -27.57 -23.03
CA PHE A 161 -2.44 -27.02 -24.38
C PHE A 161 -2.37 -25.49 -24.36
N VAL A 162 -1.87 -24.89 -25.45
CA VAL A 162 -1.79 -23.42 -25.61
C VAL A 162 -3.15 -22.76 -25.50
N LYS A 163 -4.22 -23.42 -25.94
CA LYS A 163 -5.60 -22.91 -25.82
C LYS A 163 -5.98 -22.60 -24.37
N ASP A 164 -5.44 -23.36 -23.41
CA ASP A 164 -5.72 -23.18 -21.98
C ASP A 164 -5.09 -21.86 -21.50
N ILE A 165 -3.86 -21.58 -21.94
CA ILE A 165 -3.15 -20.32 -21.68
C ILE A 165 -3.94 -19.14 -22.29
N LYS A 166 -4.31 -19.23 -23.57
CA LYS A 166 -5.06 -18.18 -24.28
C LYS A 166 -6.40 -17.88 -23.61
N GLN A 167 -7.15 -18.92 -23.26
CA GLN A 167 -8.44 -18.76 -22.60
C GLN A 167 -8.29 -18.12 -21.20
N PHE A 168 -7.28 -18.54 -20.44
CA PHE A 168 -7.02 -17.96 -19.12
C PHE A 168 -6.60 -16.48 -19.25
N LEU A 169 -5.63 -16.17 -20.11
CA LEU A 169 -5.19 -14.80 -20.35
C LEU A 169 -6.34 -13.91 -20.83
N GLY A 170 -7.17 -14.36 -21.77
CA GLY A 170 -8.33 -13.60 -22.23
C GLY A 170 -9.27 -13.21 -21.08
N LYS A 171 -9.50 -14.11 -20.12
CA LYS A 171 -10.29 -13.80 -18.90
C LYS A 171 -9.57 -12.80 -17.99
N GLN A 172 -8.26 -12.94 -17.81
CA GLN A 172 -7.47 -12.01 -16.99
C GLN A 172 -7.43 -10.60 -17.59
N LEU A 173 -7.24 -10.49 -18.91
CA LEU A 173 -7.27 -9.21 -19.63
C LEU A 173 -8.65 -8.56 -19.51
N ALA A 174 -9.73 -9.33 -19.66
CA ALA A 174 -11.09 -8.83 -19.47
C ALA A 174 -11.33 -8.35 -18.02
N GLY A 175 -10.81 -9.09 -17.03
CA GLY A 175 -10.87 -8.70 -15.61
C GLY A 175 -10.12 -7.39 -15.34
N MET A 176 -8.88 -7.26 -15.83
CA MET A 176 -8.11 -6.03 -15.69
C MET A 176 -8.80 -4.83 -16.34
N MET A 177 -9.42 -5.01 -17.51
CA MET A 177 -10.18 -3.95 -18.17
C MET A 177 -11.44 -3.59 -17.37
N TYR A 178 -12.14 -4.58 -16.83
CA TYR A 178 -13.30 -4.35 -15.97
C TYR A 178 -12.94 -3.55 -14.71
N ASP A 179 -11.85 -3.92 -14.03
CA ASP A 179 -11.35 -3.21 -12.87
C ASP A 179 -10.91 -1.79 -13.22
N PHE A 180 -10.20 -1.60 -14.33
CA PHE A 180 -9.81 -0.28 -14.83
C PHE A 180 -11.02 0.63 -15.07
N LEU A 181 -12.09 0.11 -15.71
CA LEU A 181 -13.32 0.88 -15.96
C LEU A 181 -14.04 1.24 -14.65
N ASN A 182 -14.04 0.34 -13.66
CA ASN A 182 -14.66 0.60 -12.36
C ASN A 182 -13.88 1.61 -11.53
N ASP A 183 -12.55 1.50 -11.50
CA ASP A 183 -11.70 2.44 -10.78
C ASP A 183 -11.77 3.83 -11.40
N ARG A 184 -11.86 3.93 -12.73
CA ARG A 184 -12.14 5.20 -13.41
C ARG A 184 -13.47 5.83 -12.95
N ASN A 185 -14.52 5.03 -12.78
CA ASN A 185 -15.80 5.53 -12.28
C ASN A 185 -15.71 5.98 -10.82
N ARG A 186 -15.00 5.23 -9.98
CA ARG A 186 -14.74 5.59 -8.57
C ARG A 186 -13.95 6.88 -8.45
N ASP A 187 -12.89 7.04 -9.24
CA ASP A 187 -12.06 8.25 -9.26
C ASP A 187 -12.84 9.49 -9.68
N ASN A 188 -13.73 9.36 -10.66
CA ASN A 188 -14.61 10.45 -11.06
C ASN A 188 -15.55 10.84 -9.92
N ASN A 189 -16.16 9.86 -9.24
CA ASN A 189 -17.01 10.12 -8.09
C ASN A 189 -16.24 10.76 -6.92
N GLN A 190 -15.01 10.30 -6.65
CA GLN A 190 -14.15 10.90 -5.62
C GLN A 190 -13.78 12.35 -5.94
N LYS A 191 -13.49 12.67 -7.20
CA LYS A 191 -13.25 14.05 -7.64
C LYS A 191 -14.48 14.93 -7.40
N VAL A 192 -15.68 14.43 -7.71
CA VAL A 192 -16.93 15.15 -7.44
C VAL A 192 -17.12 15.39 -5.94
N VAL A 193 -16.93 14.37 -5.11
CA VAL A 193 -17.01 14.49 -3.64
C VAL A 193 -15.99 15.51 -3.12
N LYS A 194 -14.74 15.45 -3.58
CA LYS A 194 -13.70 16.40 -3.19
C LYS A 194 -14.06 17.83 -3.57
N ASN A 195 -14.52 18.06 -4.79
CA ASN A 195 -14.94 19.38 -5.25
C ASN A 195 -16.13 19.92 -4.43
N THR A 196 -17.08 19.05 -4.06
CA THR A 196 -18.20 19.44 -3.19
C THR A 196 -17.71 19.83 -1.78
N LEU A 197 -16.76 19.08 -1.22
CA LEU A 197 -16.14 19.42 0.07
C LEU A 197 -15.36 20.75 0.00
N ASP A 198 -14.58 20.97 -1.07
CA ASP A 198 -13.86 22.22 -1.29
C ASP A 198 -14.84 23.41 -1.44
N ASN A 199 -15.96 23.22 -2.13
CA ASN A 199 -17.01 24.24 -2.23
C ASN A 199 -17.69 24.51 -0.88
N LEU A 200 -18.00 23.47 -0.10
CA LEU A 200 -18.61 23.63 1.23
C LEU A 200 -17.66 24.34 2.21
N THR A 201 -16.37 24.00 2.20
CA THR A 201 -15.36 24.71 3.02
C THR A 201 -15.26 26.19 2.63
N LEU A 202 -15.30 26.50 1.33
CA LEU A 202 -15.33 27.88 0.86
C LEU A 202 -16.60 28.63 1.30
N ILE A 203 -17.77 27.99 1.23
CA ILE A 203 -19.04 28.57 1.68
C ILE A 203 -19.01 28.82 3.19
N ASN A 204 -18.53 27.86 3.98
CA ASN A 204 -18.39 28.03 5.42
C ASN A 204 -17.48 29.22 5.76
N LYS A 205 -16.32 29.34 5.11
CA LYS A 205 -15.42 30.48 5.29
C LYS A 205 -16.09 31.81 4.94
N LYS A 206 -16.82 31.89 3.82
CA LYS A 206 -17.58 33.09 3.45
C LYS A 206 -18.68 33.42 4.46
N THR A 207 -19.30 32.40 5.04
CA THR A 207 -20.34 32.56 6.06
C THR A 207 -19.73 33.09 7.35
N GLU A 208 -18.57 32.58 7.78
CA GLU A 208 -17.78 33.12 8.90
C GLU A 208 -17.43 34.60 8.67
N GLU A 209 -16.86 34.94 7.50
CA GLU A 209 -16.53 36.33 7.14
C GLU A 209 -17.76 37.26 7.17
N MET A 210 -18.93 36.78 6.72
CA MET A 210 -20.18 37.54 6.75
C MET A 210 -20.71 37.73 8.18
N ILE A 211 -20.65 36.68 9.02
CA ILE A 211 -21.02 36.74 10.43
C ILE A 211 -20.11 37.73 11.16
N GLU A 212 -18.79 37.64 10.98
CA GLU A 212 -17.84 38.59 11.53
C GLU A 212 -18.17 40.03 11.11
N GLY A 213 -18.51 40.23 9.83
CA GLY A 213 -18.90 41.53 9.29
C GLY A 213 -20.15 42.10 9.96
N ILE A 214 -21.14 41.25 10.25
CA ILE A 214 -22.37 41.63 10.97
C ILE A 214 -22.06 41.97 12.43
N VAL A 215 -21.28 41.13 13.12
CA VAL A 215 -20.87 41.33 14.52
C VAL A 215 -20.07 42.63 14.67
N LYS A 216 -19.11 42.89 13.78
CA LYS A 216 -18.32 44.13 13.74
C LYS A 216 -19.18 45.38 13.51
N LYS A 217 -20.29 45.27 12.77
CA LYS A 217 -21.23 46.39 12.53
C LYS A 217 -22.19 46.64 13.70
N LEU A 218 -22.62 45.60 14.41
CA LEU A 218 -23.55 45.71 15.54
C LEU A 218 -22.85 46.17 16.83
N SER A 219 -21.59 45.76 17.04
CA SER A 219 -20.79 46.13 18.22
C SER A 219 -19.31 46.30 17.85
N PRO A 220 -18.82 47.52 17.51
CA PRO A 220 -17.48 47.72 16.93
C PRO A 220 -16.30 47.34 17.85
N THR A 221 -16.45 47.57 19.16
CA THR A 221 -15.41 47.32 20.18
C THR A 221 -15.58 45.95 20.83
N ASP A 222 -16.79 45.63 21.30
CA ASP A 222 -17.08 44.33 21.94
C ASP A 222 -17.07 43.17 20.93
N GLY A 223 -17.52 43.41 19.70
CA GLY A 223 -17.58 42.40 18.64
C GLY A 223 -16.20 41.97 18.16
N LYS A 224 -15.22 42.89 18.09
CA LYS A 224 -13.83 42.53 17.76
C LYS A 224 -13.20 41.65 18.83
N GLN A 225 -13.41 41.98 20.11
CA GLN A 225 -12.90 41.19 21.23
C GLN A 225 -13.55 39.80 21.28
N GLN A 226 -14.87 39.72 21.08
CA GLN A 226 -15.59 38.44 21.03
C GLN A 226 -15.13 37.54 19.89
N ILE A 227 -14.84 38.10 18.71
CA ILE A 227 -14.31 37.34 17.56
C ILE A 227 -12.90 36.81 17.88
N GLU A 228 -12.00 37.66 18.40
CA GLU A 228 -10.64 37.23 18.78
C GLU A 228 -10.64 36.15 19.88
N GLU A 229 -11.55 36.23 20.85
CA GLU A 229 -11.73 35.19 21.86
C GLU A 229 -12.24 33.88 21.24
N LEU A 230 -13.22 33.96 20.34
CA LEU A 230 -13.76 32.79 19.64
C LEU A 230 -12.71 32.12 18.76
N ASP A 231 -11.91 32.89 18.01
CA ASP A 231 -10.84 32.36 17.15
C ASP A 231 -9.76 31.62 17.95
N LYS A 232 -9.40 32.14 19.13
CA LYS A 232 -8.49 31.46 20.05
C LYS A 232 -9.04 30.11 20.51
N ILE A 233 -10.32 30.08 20.88
CA ILE A 233 -11.02 28.86 21.31
C ILE A 233 -11.12 27.84 20.16
N ILE A 234 -11.49 28.28 18.96
CA ILE A 234 -11.62 27.43 17.77
C ILE A 234 -10.26 26.84 17.39
N SER A 235 -9.21 27.66 17.33
CA SER A 235 -7.85 27.22 16.98
C SER A 235 -7.34 26.15 17.96
N ALA A 236 -7.61 26.31 19.26
CA ALA A 236 -7.25 25.30 20.25
C ALA A 236 -8.12 24.04 20.20
N SER A 237 -9.40 24.16 19.80
CA SER A 237 -10.27 23.00 19.61
C SER A 237 -9.74 22.05 18.52
N GLN A 238 -9.04 22.57 17.52
CA GLN A 238 -8.42 21.75 16.46
C GLN A 238 -7.39 20.76 17.02
N PHE A 239 -6.63 21.14 18.06
CA PHE A 239 -5.69 20.24 18.73
C PHE A 239 -6.43 19.05 19.38
N TYR A 240 -7.47 19.34 20.16
CA TYR A 240 -8.25 18.31 20.84
C TYR A 240 -8.99 17.39 19.85
N ARG A 241 -9.47 17.93 18.72
CA ARG A 241 -10.06 17.12 17.63
C ARG A 241 -9.01 16.23 16.96
N HIS A 242 -7.82 16.76 16.72
CA HIS A 242 -6.69 15.98 16.19
C HIS A 242 -6.30 14.83 17.12
N LEU A 243 -6.36 15.04 18.45
CA LEU A 243 -6.19 13.95 19.43
C LEU A 243 -7.26 12.87 19.30
N CYS A 244 -8.55 13.21 19.20
CA CYS A 244 -9.61 12.21 18.98
C CYS A 244 -9.42 11.43 17.67
N ASN A 245 -8.98 12.09 16.60
CA ASN A 245 -8.68 11.43 15.33
C ASN A 245 -7.47 10.49 15.41
N MET A 246 -6.46 10.86 16.21
CA MET A 246 -5.29 10.02 16.46
C MET A 246 -5.62 8.85 17.38
N TYR A 247 -6.57 9.03 18.31
CA TYR A 247 -6.98 8.01 19.28
C TYR A 247 -8.51 7.80 19.24
N PRO A 248 -9.05 7.06 18.24
CA PRO A 248 -10.50 6.93 18.07
C PRO A 248 -11.25 6.31 19.27
N ALA A 249 -10.55 5.53 20.11
CA ALA A 249 -11.09 4.95 21.34
C ALA A 249 -11.06 5.90 22.54
N PHE A 250 -10.48 7.09 22.40
CA PHE A 250 -10.37 8.09 23.46
C PHE A 250 -11.57 9.03 23.47
N GLN A 251 -12.16 9.21 24.65
CA GLN A 251 -13.18 10.23 24.91
C GLN A 251 -12.74 11.11 26.07
N PHE A 252 -13.05 12.41 25.98
CA PHE A 252 -12.74 13.39 27.02
C PHE A 252 -13.64 13.18 28.26
N ASN A 253 -13.27 12.21 29.10
CA ASN A 253 -13.92 11.99 30.39
C ASN A 253 -13.26 12.90 31.45
N ASN A 254 -14.06 13.51 32.33
CA ASN A 254 -13.60 14.45 33.37
C ASN A 254 -12.88 15.71 32.81
N ILE A 255 -13.58 16.48 31.96
CA ILE A 255 -13.08 17.73 31.33
C ILE A 255 -12.45 18.68 32.36
N ASP A 256 -13.01 18.79 33.56
CA ASP A 256 -12.51 19.68 34.62
C ASP A 256 -11.12 19.31 35.14
N ARG A 257 -10.75 18.03 35.06
CA ARG A 257 -9.41 17.55 35.45
C ARG A 257 -8.40 17.82 34.33
N ILE A 258 -8.81 17.62 33.07
CA ILE A 258 -7.96 17.81 31.88
C ILE A 258 -7.61 19.30 31.70
N THR A 259 -8.58 20.17 31.93
CA THR A 259 -8.42 21.62 31.79
C THR A 259 -7.50 22.24 32.85
N LYS A 260 -7.35 21.59 34.02
CA LYS A 260 -6.43 22.01 35.10
C LYS A 260 -4.97 21.68 34.84
N ILE A 261 -4.68 20.86 33.83
CA ILE A 261 -3.30 20.56 33.43
C ILE A 261 -2.72 21.82 32.77
N GLU A 262 -1.57 22.27 33.27
CA GLU A 262 -0.93 23.49 32.79
C GLU A 262 -0.06 23.21 31.54
N PRO A 263 -0.30 23.90 30.41
CA PRO A 263 0.35 23.58 29.13
C PRO A 263 1.67 24.35 28.86
N LYS A 264 1.97 25.43 29.59
CA LYS A 264 3.01 26.40 29.19
C LYS A 264 4.44 25.83 29.16
N GLU A 265 4.79 24.98 30.11
CA GLU A 265 6.14 24.40 30.27
C GLU A 265 6.28 22.99 29.67
N LYS A 266 5.24 22.48 29.00
CA LYS A 266 5.18 21.08 28.55
C LYS A 266 5.24 20.99 27.03
N LYS A 267 5.76 19.88 26.53
CA LYS A 267 5.53 19.45 25.15
C LYS A 267 4.14 18.83 25.03
N TRP A 268 3.60 18.81 23.82
CA TRP A 268 2.24 18.31 23.58
C TRP A 268 2.02 16.89 24.14
N PHE A 269 3.02 16.02 24.03
CA PHE A 269 2.93 14.64 24.51
C PHE A 269 3.05 14.49 26.03
N GLU A 270 3.76 15.41 26.70
CA GLU A 270 3.83 15.46 28.17
C GLU A 270 2.48 15.90 28.73
N TYR A 271 1.90 16.93 28.11
CA TYR A 271 0.54 17.41 28.41
C TYR A 271 -0.52 16.31 28.24
N VAL A 272 -0.48 15.57 27.13
CA VAL A 272 -1.42 14.46 26.89
C VAL A 272 -1.18 13.30 27.84
N SER A 273 0.05 13.03 28.26
CA SER A 273 0.36 11.93 29.20
C SER A 273 -0.24 12.11 30.60
N GLU A 274 -0.56 13.34 30.99
CA GLU A 274 -1.23 13.64 32.26
C GLU A 274 -2.77 13.54 32.15
N MET A 275 -3.30 13.41 30.94
CA MET A 275 -4.73 13.17 30.74
C MET A 275 -5.09 11.73 31.17
N PRO A 276 -6.29 11.52 31.74
CA PRO A 276 -6.76 10.19 32.08
C PRO A 276 -6.74 9.26 30.86
N GLY A 277 -6.07 8.11 30.98
CA GLY A 277 -6.05 7.07 29.94
C GLY A 277 -4.80 7.03 29.07
N PHE A 278 -3.95 8.06 29.11
CA PHE A 278 -2.67 8.09 28.42
C PHE A 278 -1.51 7.71 29.35
N LYS A 279 -0.51 7.01 28.81
CA LYS A 279 0.77 6.74 29.49
C LYS A 279 1.92 6.90 28.52
N LEU A 280 2.97 7.59 28.95
CA LEU A 280 4.21 7.74 28.21
C LEU A 280 5.24 6.69 28.68
N ARG A 281 5.83 5.92 27.76
CA ARG A 281 6.91 4.97 28.06
C ARG A 281 8.04 5.07 27.02
N LYS A 282 9.26 4.72 27.41
CA LYS A 282 10.36 4.46 26.47
C LYS A 282 10.08 3.18 25.67
N ALA A 283 10.44 3.18 24.38
CA ALA A 283 10.28 2.04 23.50
C ALA A 283 11.17 0.85 23.93
N GLY A 284 10.62 -0.37 23.93
CA GLY A 284 11.37 -1.61 24.23
C GLY A 284 12.19 -2.13 23.04
N LYS A 285 13.09 -3.10 23.25
CA LYS A 285 13.94 -3.68 22.19
C LYS A 285 13.15 -4.29 21.03
N SER A 286 12.06 -5.02 21.31
CA SER A 286 11.20 -5.63 20.29
C SER A 286 10.41 -4.61 19.46
N GLU A 287 9.96 -3.52 20.09
CA GLU A 287 9.29 -2.41 19.42
C GLU A 287 10.28 -1.64 18.52
N ARG A 288 11.54 -1.50 18.96
CA ARG A 288 12.61 -0.91 18.13
C ARG A 288 12.98 -1.76 16.92
N GLU A 289 12.81 -3.08 16.94
CA GLU A 289 13.09 -3.93 15.78
C GLU A 289 11.97 -3.88 14.72
N GLN A 290 10.70 -3.79 15.12
CA GLN A 290 9.57 -3.55 14.20
C GLN A 290 9.54 -2.12 13.68
N PHE A 291 10.00 -1.18 14.50
CA PHE A 291 9.91 0.24 14.26
C PHE A 291 11.31 0.83 14.48
N THR A 292 12.18 0.67 13.49
CA THR A 292 13.65 0.82 13.55
C THR A 292 14.24 2.16 14.02
N LYS A 293 13.44 3.16 14.44
CA LYS A 293 13.89 4.55 14.64
C LYS A 293 13.29 5.34 15.84
N TYR A 294 12.71 4.69 16.84
CA TYR A 294 11.83 5.38 17.81
C TYR A 294 12.29 5.35 19.29
N LYS A 295 12.23 6.51 19.97
CA LYS A 295 12.74 6.77 21.33
C LYS A 295 11.67 6.63 22.43
N SER A 296 10.49 7.22 22.22
CA SER A 296 9.37 7.20 23.18
C SER A 296 8.02 6.97 22.49
N VAL A 297 7.16 6.20 23.17
CA VAL A 297 5.83 5.81 22.70
C VAL A 297 4.78 6.23 23.73
N MET A 298 3.66 6.75 23.25
CA MET A 298 2.45 6.97 24.01
C MET A 298 1.46 5.81 23.83
N ILE A 299 0.92 5.33 24.95
CA ILE A 299 -0.02 4.22 25.01
C ILE A 299 -1.36 4.74 25.53
N LEU A 300 -2.44 4.44 24.83
CA LEU A 300 -3.81 4.62 25.31
C LEU A 300 -4.29 3.30 25.96
N GLN A 301 -5.08 3.38 27.04
CA GLN A 301 -5.64 2.24 27.77
C GLN A 301 -6.01 1.01 26.90
N ASN A 302 -5.57 -0.17 27.38
CA ASN A 302 -5.40 -1.46 26.70
C ASN A 302 -4.28 -1.46 25.66
N GLN A 303 -3.20 -2.21 25.94
CA GLN A 303 -1.90 -2.32 25.25
C GLN A 303 -1.93 -2.58 23.72
N GLN A 304 -3.07 -2.48 23.05
CA GLN A 304 -3.28 -2.70 21.62
C GLN A 304 -2.88 -1.50 20.74
N HIS A 305 -2.85 -0.26 21.27
CA HIS A 305 -2.56 0.94 20.46
C HIS A 305 -1.33 1.71 20.99
N ILE A 306 -0.25 1.63 20.21
CA ILE A 306 1.08 2.20 20.48
C ILE A 306 1.32 3.31 19.45
N TRP A 307 1.52 4.55 19.91
CA TRP A 307 1.76 5.69 19.05
C TRP A 307 3.10 6.34 19.34
N THR A 308 3.92 6.48 18.31
CA THR A 308 5.22 7.12 18.48
C THR A 308 5.11 8.63 18.58
N VAL A 309 5.80 9.20 19.58
CA VAL A 309 5.84 10.65 19.83
C VAL A 309 7.24 11.26 19.72
N LEU A 310 8.31 10.46 19.75
CA LEU A 310 9.71 10.90 19.59
C LEU A 310 10.52 9.89 18.76
N THR A 311 11.16 10.36 17.68
CA THR A 311 12.10 9.64 16.81
C THR A 311 13.56 10.00 17.14
N ASP A 312 14.52 9.18 16.69
CA ASP A 312 15.96 9.45 16.81
C ASP A 312 16.51 10.40 15.74
N ASP A 313 15.90 10.40 14.56
CA ASP A 313 16.12 11.39 13.49
C ASP A 313 14.97 12.40 13.57
N ASP A 314 15.21 13.70 13.38
CA ASP A 314 14.17 14.77 13.36
C ASP A 314 13.06 14.60 12.28
N GLU A 315 12.94 13.42 11.67
CA GLU A 315 11.84 12.98 10.82
C GLU A 315 10.63 12.54 11.64
N TYR A 316 9.83 13.52 12.07
CA TYR A 316 8.55 13.25 12.72
C TYR A 316 7.50 12.76 11.71
N PRO A 317 6.68 11.74 12.04
CA PRO A 317 5.49 11.41 11.26
C PRO A 317 4.62 12.67 11.09
N ARG A 318 4.05 12.90 9.89
CA ARG A 318 3.22 14.10 9.60
C ARG A 318 2.17 14.40 10.68
N LYS A 319 1.57 13.36 11.27
CA LYS A 319 0.57 13.49 12.35
C LYS A 319 1.14 14.09 13.65
N VAL A 320 2.41 13.87 13.97
CA VAL A 320 3.11 14.42 15.16
C VAL A 320 3.43 15.90 14.95
N ILE A 321 3.91 16.27 13.77
CA ILE A 321 4.19 17.67 13.41
C ILE A 321 2.90 18.52 13.49
N ILE A 322 1.79 17.98 12.97
CA ILE A 322 0.48 18.63 13.05
C ILE A 322 0.04 18.82 14.51
N ALA A 323 0.25 17.80 15.37
CA ALA A 323 -0.10 17.90 16.79
C ALA A 323 0.71 18.97 17.52
N GLU A 324 2.02 19.07 17.24
CA GLU A 324 2.90 20.08 17.83
C GLU A 324 2.50 21.50 17.42
N ASN A 325 2.24 21.73 16.14
CA ASN A 325 1.80 23.03 15.63
C ASN A 325 0.44 23.46 16.22
N LEU A 326 -0.51 22.53 16.33
CA LEU A 326 -1.82 22.81 16.91
C LEU A 326 -1.73 23.08 18.42
N TYR A 327 -0.80 22.42 19.12
CA TYR A 327 -0.62 22.57 20.57
C TYR A 327 -0.17 23.97 21.00
N GLU A 328 0.56 24.69 20.15
CA GLU A 328 0.94 26.09 20.41
C GLU A 328 -0.26 27.02 20.62
N HIS A 329 -1.42 26.67 20.05
CA HIS A 329 -2.66 27.40 20.31
C HIS A 329 -3.16 27.13 21.73
N VAL A 330 -3.12 25.88 22.19
CA VAL A 330 -3.57 25.45 23.53
C VAL A 330 -2.77 26.12 24.65
N LYS A 331 -1.48 26.39 24.45
CA LYS A 331 -0.62 27.09 25.42
C LYS A 331 -1.10 28.51 25.76
N LYS A 332 -1.86 29.14 24.85
CA LYS A 332 -2.30 30.53 24.97
C LYS A 332 -3.61 30.70 25.76
N LEU A 333 -4.33 29.60 26.04
CA LEU A 333 -5.64 29.65 26.70
C LEU A 333 -5.51 29.46 28.21
N ASP A 334 -6.47 29.99 28.95
CA ASP A 334 -6.68 29.69 30.37
C ASP A 334 -7.50 28.40 30.60
N HIS A 335 -7.76 28.06 31.86
CA HIS A 335 -8.53 26.86 32.24
C HIS A 335 -9.97 26.86 31.67
N ILE A 336 -10.64 28.00 31.70
CA ILE A 336 -12.06 28.16 31.32
C ILE A 336 -12.18 28.12 29.80
N GLU A 337 -11.27 28.79 29.10
CA GLU A 337 -11.16 28.79 27.65
C GLU A 337 -10.83 27.39 27.10
N ARG A 338 -9.94 26.63 27.77
CA ARG A 338 -9.71 25.20 27.42
C ARG A 338 -10.97 24.36 27.61
N GLN A 339 -11.77 24.63 28.64
CA GLN A 339 -13.04 23.93 28.86
C GLN A 339 -14.03 24.20 27.72
N LYS A 340 -14.09 25.45 27.23
CA LYS A 340 -14.90 25.82 26.06
C LYS A 340 -14.39 25.13 24.79
N ALA A 341 -13.08 25.08 24.56
CA ALA A 341 -12.49 24.43 23.39
C ALA A 341 -12.78 22.91 23.34
N ILE A 342 -12.72 22.22 24.48
CA ILE A 342 -13.06 20.79 24.56
C ILE A 342 -14.57 20.58 24.34
N LYS A 343 -15.42 21.40 24.96
CA LYS A 343 -16.89 21.35 24.78
C LYS A 343 -17.33 21.62 23.34
N PHE A 344 -16.61 22.49 22.62
CA PHE A 344 -16.89 22.79 21.22
C PHE A 344 -16.86 21.53 20.33
N ILE A 345 -15.98 20.57 20.65
CA ILE A 345 -15.83 19.33 19.89
C ILE A 345 -16.88 18.30 20.30
N THR A 346 -17.11 18.12 21.60
CA THR A 346 -18.09 17.14 22.10
C THR A 346 -19.54 17.51 21.71
N THR A 347 -19.84 18.80 21.55
CA THR A 347 -21.16 19.27 21.10
C THR A 347 -21.32 19.15 19.56
N ALA A 348 -20.24 19.34 18.80
CA ALA A 348 -20.22 19.15 17.35
C ALA A 348 -20.33 17.67 16.93
N ASP A 349 -19.73 16.75 17.69
CA ASP A 349 -19.83 15.31 17.41
C ASP A 349 -21.24 14.76 17.73
N ASN A 350 -21.92 15.28 18.75
CA ASN A 350 -23.32 14.93 19.04
C ASN A 350 -24.31 15.37 17.95
N THR A 351 -24.04 16.48 17.26
CA THR A 351 -24.88 16.93 16.14
C THR A 351 -24.66 16.12 14.86
N PHE A 352 -23.44 15.59 14.65
CA PHE A 352 -23.18 14.64 13.55
C PHE A 352 -23.66 13.21 13.82
N SER A 353 -23.76 12.78 15.09
CA SER A 353 -24.34 11.47 15.43
C SER A 353 -25.87 11.43 15.23
N ILE A 354 -26.58 12.52 15.55
CA ILE A 354 -28.03 12.63 15.32
C ILE A 354 -28.36 12.67 13.80
N ALA A 355 -27.45 13.18 12.97
CA ALA A 355 -27.59 13.14 11.51
C ALA A 355 -27.35 11.74 10.89
N LYS A 356 -26.74 10.80 11.63
CA LYS A 356 -26.59 9.40 11.20
C LYS A 356 -27.79 8.54 11.58
N GLU A 357 -28.44 8.80 12.70
CA GLU A 357 -29.64 8.05 13.11
C GLU A 357 -30.90 8.45 12.32
N SER A 358 -30.95 9.66 11.77
CA SER A 358 -32.08 10.13 10.95
C SER A 358 -32.07 9.67 9.47
N ASN A 359 -31.02 8.96 9.02
CA ASN A 359 -30.93 8.39 7.67
C ASN A 359 -31.19 6.86 7.63
N HIS A 360 -31.80 6.31 8.68
CA HIS A 360 -32.25 4.90 8.72
C HIS A 360 -33.76 4.73 8.93
N GLU A 361 -34.52 5.83 8.87
CA GLU A 361 -35.97 5.76 8.66
C GLU A 361 -36.33 6.61 7.43
N ILE A 362 -36.33 5.97 6.27
CA ILE A 362 -37.29 6.07 5.13
C ILE A 362 -36.92 4.99 4.11
#